data_AF-A0A929DY41-F1
#
_entry.id   AF-A0A929DY41-F1
#
_cell.length_a   1.000
_cell.length_b   1.000
_cell.length_c   1.000
_cell.angle_alpha   90.00
_cell.angle_beta   90.00
_cell.angle_gamma   90.00
#
_symmetry.space_group_name_H-M   'P 1'
#
loop_
_entity.id
_entity.type
_entity.pdbx_description
1 polymer ?
#
loop_
_entity_poly.entity_id
_entity_poly.type
_entity_poly.pdbx_seq_one_letter_code
_entity_poly.pdbx_strand_id
1 'polypeptide(L)'
;KAREKALAEGVISREPIQIPVLDSLFNPGFATDSLRYVPFTEGVVFKMDAGKLLTSSNLTVQVVETSCLYDDLLNEMDRQLVVNYKDERMKIVGFEGVKFGSMEEGTLTGNWE
;
A
#
# COMPACT_ATOMS: atom_id res chain seq x y z
N LYS A 1 -15.78 -0.96 -30.36
CA LYS A 1 -16.20 -1.37 -31.71
C LYS A 1 -15.83 -0.37 -32.81
N ALA A 2 -16.45 0.81 -32.96
CA ALA A 2 -16.12 1.76 -34.05
C ALA A 2 -14.66 2.29 -33.98
N ARG A 3 -14.18 2.63 -32.78
CA ARG A 3 -12.81 3.12 -32.55
C ARG A 3 -11.73 2.07 -32.83
N GLU A 4 -11.97 0.82 -32.45
CA GLU A 4 -11.04 -0.29 -32.73
C GLU A 4 -10.95 -0.60 -34.22
N LYS A 5 -12.08 -0.53 -34.94
CA LYS A 5 -12.14 -0.73 -36.40
C LYS A 5 -11.36 0.36 -37.14
N ALA A 6 -11.51 1.63 -36.73
CA ALA A 6 -10.77 2.75 -37.31
C ALA A 6 -9.26 2.72 -37.03
N LEU A 7 -8.85 2.13 -35.90
CA LEU A 7 -7.43 1.84 -35.61
C LEU A 7 -6.88 0.74 -36.52
N ALA A 8 -7.65 -0.35 -36.70
CA ALA A 8 -7.27 -1.48 -37.54
C ALA A 8 -7.22 -1.11 -39.04
N GLU A 9 -8.09 -0.20 -39.48
CA GLU A 9 -8.14 0.32 -40.84
C GLU A 9 -7.10 1.43 -41.12
N GLY A 10 -6.28 1.81 -40.12
CA GLY A 10 -5.21 2.81 -40.29
C GLY A 10 -5.70 4.25 -40.45
N VAL A 11 -7.00 4.50 -40.27
CA VAL A 11 -7.62 5.85 -40.34
C VAL A 11 -7.17 6.72 -39.16
N ILE A 12 -6.84 6.10 -38.03
CA ILE A 12 -6.36 6.78 -36.82
C ILE A 12 -5.09 6.09 -36.33
N SER A 13 -4.03 6.86 -36.11
CA SER A 13 -2.79 6.40 -35.43
C SER A 13 -2.81 6.78 -33.95
N ARG A 14 -2.24 5.94 -33.09
CA ARG A 14 -2.04 6.21 -31.66
C ARG A 14 -0.58 6.02 -31.30
N GLU A 15 0.02 7.07 -30.76
CA GLU A 15 1.34 7.01 -30.15
C GLU A 15 1.19 7.12 -28.62
N PRO A 16 1.57 6.08 -27.85
CA PRO A 16 1.62 6.18 -26.40
C PRO A 16 2.87 6.94 -25.97
N ILE A 17 2.69 8.01 -25.21
CA ILE A 17 3.79 8.74 -24.55
C ILE A 17 3.88 8.25 -23.11
N GLN A 18 5.08 7.86 -22.69
CA GLN A 18 5.38 7.51 -21.31
C GLN A 18 5.69 8.79 -20.54
N ILE A 19 4.92 9.08 -19.49
CA ILE A 19 5.15 10.22 -18.59
C ILE A 19 5.58 9.64 -17.24
N PRO A 20 6.67 10.13 -16.63
CA PRO A 20 7.04 9.71 -15.28
C PRO A 20 5.91 9.96 -14.29
N VAL A 21 5.63 8.98 -13.45
CA VAL A 21 4.57 9.09 -12.43
C VAL A 21 4.81 10.28 -11.50
N LEU A 22 6.08 10.52 -11.14
CA LEU A 22 6.51 11.64 -10.30
C LEU A 22 6.03 12.99 -10.84
N ASP A 23 6.11 13.19 -12.15
CA ASP A 23 5.73 14.44 -12.83
C ASP A 23 4.20 14.61 -12.92
N SER A 24 3.47 13.50 -13.11
CA SER A 24 2.01 13.54 -13.30
C SER A 24 1.18 13.59 -12.01
N LEU A 25 1.64 12.94 -10.94
CA LEU A 25 0.85 12.73 -9.71
C LEU A 25 1.33 13.55 -8.52
N PHE A 26 2.61 13.93 -8.49
CA PHE A 26 3.22 14.56 -7.33
C PHE A 26 3.64 16.00 -7.62
N ASN A 27 3.71 16.81 -6.58
CA ASN A 27 4.18 18.19 -6.69
C ASN A 27 5.70 18.23 -6.93
N PRO A 28 6.21 19.28 -7.61
CA PRO A 28 7.66 19.48 -7.75
C PRO A 28 8.38 19.44 -6.40
N GLY A 29 9.43 18.64 -6.30
CA GLY A 29 10.23 18.47 -5.08
C GLY A 29 9.70 17.41 -4.09
N PHE A 30 8.76 16.56 -4.50
CA PHE A 30 8.30 15.46 -3.66
C PHE A 30 9.41 14.44 -3.36
N ALA A 31 9.66 14.20 -2.06
CA ALA A 31 10.72 13.31 -1.58
C ALA A 31 10.30 11.83 -1.64
N THR A 32 10.41 11.21 -2.83
CA THR A 32 10.04 9.79 -3.02
C THR A 32 10.89 8.82 -2.22
N ASP A 33 12.14 9.18 -1.96
CA ASP A 33 13.09 8.42 -1.14
C ASP A 33 12.64 8.30 0.32
N SER A 34 11.88 9.28 0.81
CA SER A 34 11.41 9.33 2.20
C SER A 34 10.17 8.47 2.45
N LEU A 35 9.45 8.04 1.40
CA LEU A 35 8.19 7.28 1.51
C LEU A 35 8.32 5.96 2.29
N ARG A 36 9.51 5.36 2.31
CA ARG A 36 9.73 4.08 2.97
C ARG A 36 9.82 4.17 4.49
N TYR A 37 10.04 5.37 5.03
CA TYR A 37 10.30 5.57 6.45
C TYR A 37 9.02 5.94 7.19
N VAL A 38 8.91 5.42 8.41
CA VAL A 38 7.86 5.80 9.35
C VAL A 38 8.13 7.25 9.78
N PRO A 39 7.17 8.18 9.63
CA PRO A 39 7.37 9.59 9.96
C PRO A 39 7.81 9.78 11.42
N PHE A 40 8.65 10.78 11.67
CA PHE A 40 9.14 11.15 13.01
C PHE A 40 9.89 10.03 13.76
N THR A 41 10.38 9.02 13.03
CA THR A 41 11.26 7.99 13.59
C THR A 41 12.70 8.20 13.11
N GLU A 42 13.67 7.64 13.85
CA GLU A 42 15.09 7.64 13.47
C GLU A 42 15.38 6.60 12.36
N GLY A 43 14.64 6.68 11.25
CA GLY A 43 14.87 5.84 10.08
C GLY A 43 14.23 4.45 10.15
N VAL A 44 13.20 4.25 10.97
CA VAL A 44 12.42 3.01 10.96
C VAL A 44 11.73 2.89 9.61
N VAL A 45 11.82 1.71 8.99
CA VAL A 45 11.26 1.43 7.66
C VAL A 45 9.99 0.59 7.82
N PHE A 46 8.96 0.90 7.04
CA PHE A 46 7.78 0.05 6.96
C PHE A 46 8.18 -1.37 6.52
N LYS A 47 7.63 -2.39 7.19
CA LYS A 47 7.75 -3.77 6.71
C LYS A 47 6.77 -3.94 5.56
N MET A 48 7.27 -4.31 4.39
CA MET A 48 6.45 -4.45 3.18
C MET A 48 6.75 -5.76 2.48
N ASP A 49 5.71 -6.43 2.03
CA ASP A 49 5.80 -7.59 1.15
C ASP A 49 4.73 -7.50 0.05
N ALA A 50 4.99 -8.12 -1.10
CA ALA A 50 4.08 -8.13 -2.23
C ALA A 50 4.17 -9.43 -3.01
N GLY A 51 3.03 -9.92 -3.49
CA GLY A 51 2.98 -11.22 -4.12
C GLY A 51 1.72 -11.45 -4.96
N LYS A 52 1.56 -12.71 -5.36
CA LYS A 52 0.39 -13.20 -6.07
C LYS A 52 -0.27 -14.28 -5.24
N LEU A 53 -1.56 -14.11 -5.00
CA LEU A 53 -2.37 -15.07 -4.25
C LEU A 53 -3.40 -15.70 -5.18
N LEU A 54 -3.52 -17.03 -5.13
CA LEU A 54 -4.60 -17.75 -5.81
C LEU A 54 -5.81 -17.79 -4.86
N THR A 55 -6.88 -17.10 -5.21
CA THR A 55 -8.10 -17.11 -4.40
C THR A 55 -8.83 -18.44 -4.50
N SER A 56 -9.76 -18.68 -3.58
CA SER A 56 -10.69 -19.83 -3.63
C SER A 56 -11.55 -19.88 -4.90
N SER A 57 -11.70 -18.76 -5.61
CA SER A 57 -12.37 -18.65 -6.90
C SER A 57 -11.45 -18.93 -8.11
N ASN A 58 -10.23 -19.42 -7.87
CA ASN A 58 -9.22 -19.73 -8.88
C ASN A 58 -8.75 -18.51 -9.70
N LEU A 59 -8.85 -17.31 -9.11
CA LEU A 59 -8.36 -16.07 -9.69
C LEU A 59 -7.02 -15.70 -9.04
N THR A 60 -6.00 -15.44 -9.86
CA THR A 60 -4.73 -14.90 -9.35
C THR A 60 -4.88 -13.40 -9.13
N VAL A 61 -4.81 -12.97 -7.87
CA VAL A 61 -4.84 -11.56 -7.48
C VAL A 61 -3.47 -11.11 -7.01
N GLN A 62 -3.15 -9.84 -7.23
CA GLN A 62 -1.95 -9.22 -6.69
C GLN A 62 -2.27 -8.71 -5.29
N VAL A 63 -1.45 -9.08 -4.31
CA VAL A 63 -1.60 -8.68 -2.92
C VAL A 63 -0.35 -7.94 -2.45
N VAL A 64 -0.55 -7.06 -1.48
CA VAL A 64 0.50 -6.33 -0.79
C VAL A 64 0.18 -6.35 0.69
N GLU A 65 1.20 -6.41 1.53
CA GLU A 65 1.08 -6.18 2.96
C GLU A 65 2.13 -5.16 3.38
N THR A 66 1.70 -4.16 4.14
CA THR A 66 2.56 -3.14 4.73
C THR A 66 2.24 -3.00 6.21
N SER A 67 3.23 -3.02 7.09
CA SER A 67 3.02 -2.89 8.53
C SER A 67 4.05 -2.02 9.24
N CYS A 68 3.62 -1.45 10.37
CA CYS A 68 4.44 -0.71 11.33
C CYS A 68 3.93 -0.98 12.75
N LEU A 69 4.83 -1.14 13.72
CA LEU A 69 4.46 -1.34 15.12
C LEU A 69 4.06 -0.02 15.77
N TYR A 70 3.18 -0.07 16.78
CA TYR A 70 2.82 1.14 17.53
C TYR A 70 3.98 1.69 18.36
N ASP A 71 4.94 0.85 18.77
CA ASP A 71 6.12 1.32 19.50
C ASP A 71 6.95 2.29 18.64
N ASP A 72 7.02 2.05 17.33
CA ASP A 72 7.72 2.92 16.39
C ASP A 72 6.84 4.11 15.97
N LEU A 73 5.58 3.84 15.59
CA LEU A 73 4.67 4.85 15.05
C LEU A 73 4.23 5.89 16.09
N LEU A 74 4.01 5.45 17.33
CA LEU A 74 3.57 6.27 18.46
C LEU A 74 4.73 6.53 19.42
N ASN A 75 5.96 6.46 18.93
CA ASN A 75 7.13 6.80 19.72
C ASN A 75 6.97 8.21 20.31
N GLU A 76 7.53 8.41 21.50
CA GLU A 76 7.42 9.67 22.29
C GLU A 76 6.03 10.03 22.82
N MET A 77 4.98 9.25 22.52
CA MET A 77 3.68 9.40 23.19
C MET A 77 3.71 8.83 24.62
N ASP A 78 2.62 9.06 25.37
CA ASP A 78 2.48 8.48 26.72
C ASP A 78 2.54 6.95 26.66
N ARG A 79 3.61 6.40 27.25
CA ARG A 79 3.89 4.96 27.20
C ARG A 79 2.78 4.11 27.79
N GLN A 80 2.09 4.59 28.82
CA GLN A 80 1.01 3.83 29.44
C GLN A 80 -0.20 3.76 28.50
N LEU A 81 -0.53 4.86 27.82
CA LEU A 81 -1.59 4.87 26.82
C LEU A 81 -1.24 3.98 25.62
N VAL A 82 0.00 4.02 25.15
CA VAL A 82 0.45 3.16 24.04
C VAL A 82 0.36 1.69 24.43
N VAL A 83 0.82 1.30 25.62
CA VAL A 83 0.71 -0.10 26.09
C VAL A 83 -0.74 -0.55 26.19
N ASN A 84 -1.63 0.29 26.74
CA ASN A 84 -3.05 -0.02 26.83
C ASN A 84 -3.69 -0.18 25.45
N TYR A 85 -3.34 0.71 24.51
CA TYR A 85 -3.85 0.67 23.15
C TYR A 85 -3.34 -0.57 22.39
N LYS A 86 -2.05 -0.92 22.55
CA LYS A 86 -1.49 -2.15 21.98
C LYS A 86 -2.24 -3.39 22.45
N ASP A 87 -2.51 -3.51 23.75
CA ASP A 87 -3.26 -4.64 24.32
C ASP A 87 -4.70 -4.69 23.79
N GLU A 88 -5.36 -3.54 23.68
CA GLU A 88 -6.69 -3.44 23.06
C GLU A 88 -6.68 -3.89 21.59
N ARG A 89 -5.76 -3.37 20.78
CA ARG A 89 -5.64 -3.73 19.36
C ARG A 89 -5.26 -5.19 19.18
N MET A 90 -4.34 -5.72 19.97
CA MET A 90 -4.00 -7.14 19.93
C MET A 90 -5.22 -8.05 20.19
N LYS A 91 -6.17 -7.63 21.05
CA LYS A 91 -7.40 -8.38 21.31
C LYS A 91 -8.44 -8.27 20.19
N ILE A 92 -8.52 -7.13 19.52
CA ILE A 92 -9.52 -6.89 18.46
C ILE A 92 -9.04 -7.44 17.12
N VAL A 93 -7.81 -7.11 16.74
CA VAL A 93 -7.25 -7.32 15.39
C VAL A 93 -6.09 -8.32 15.35
N GLY A 94 -5.55 -8.72 16.51
CA GLY A 94 -4.44 -9.67 16.57
C GLY A 94 -3.07 -9.11 16.15
N PHE A 95 -2.94 -7.78 16.07
CA PHE A 95 -1.70 -7.10 15.71
C PHE A 95 -1.48 -5.85 16.57
N GLU A 96 -0.24 -5.65 17.03
CA GLU A 96 0.15 -4.54 17.92
C GLU A 96 0.69 -3.31 17.15
N GLY A 97 0.12 -3.05 15.99
CA GLY A 97 0.55 -1.99 15.08
C GLY A 97 -0.52 -1.67 14.05
N VAL A 98 -0.14 -0.90 13.04
CA VAL A 98 -0.97 -0.68 11.85
C VAL A 98 -0.51 -1.62 10.76
N LYS A 99 -1.45 -2.36 10.16
CA LYS A 99 -1.22 -3.24 9.03
C LYS A 99 -2.24 -2.93 7.93
N PHE A 100 -1.72 -2.76 6.72
CA PHE A 100 -2.50 -2.60 5.50
C PHE A 100 -2.27 -3.79 4.58
N GLY A 101 -3.35 -4.41 4.13
CA GLY A 101 -3.31 -5.55 3.23
C GLY A 101 -3.01 -6.88 3.94
N SER A 102 -2.88 -7.95 3.16
CA SER A 102 -2.55 -9.29 3.67
C SER A 102 -1.93 -10.13 2.56
N MET A 103 -0.91 -10.91 2.92
CA MET A 103 -0.31 -11.91 2.04
C MET A 103 -1.10 -13.23 2.01
N GLU A 104 -2.07 -13.42 2.91
CA GLU A 104 -2.87 -14.63 3.06
C GLU A 104 -4.29 -14.47 2.54
N GLU A 105 -4.84 -13.25 2.57
CA GLU A 105 -6.21 -12.96 2.18
C GLU A 105 -6.28 -11.80 1.20
N GLY A 106 -6.73 -12.08 -0.04
CA GLY A 106 -7.05 -11.06 -1.02
C GLY A 106 -8.45 -10.52 -0.80
N THR A 107 -8.60 -9.36 -0.15
CA THR A 107 -9.90 -8.68 0.00
C THR A 107 -9.98 -7.42 -0.87
N LEU A 108 -11.19 -7.08 -1.32
CA LEU A 108 -11.43 -5.91 -2.18
C LEU A 108 -11.67 -4.61 -1.41
N THR A 109 -11.86 -4.69 -0.09
CA THR A 109 -12.17 -3.54 0.79
C THR A 109 -10.92 -3.01 1.50
N GLY A 110 -9.79 -3.73 1.40
CA GLY A 110 -8.56 -3.45 2.13
C GLY A 110 -8.61 -4.06 3.53
N ASN A 111 -7.59 -4.85 3.88
CA ASN A 111 -7.40 -5.34 5.24
C ASN A 111 -6.73 -4.21 6.03
N TRP A 112 -7.52 -3.44 6.78
CA TRP A 112 -7.03 -2.37 7.65
C TRP A 112 -7.14 -2.84 9.09
N GLU A 113 -6.00 -3.22 9.67
CA GLU A 113 -5.88 -3.72 11.04
C GLU A 113 -4.96 -2.83 11.86
#